data_AF-A0A1Y5SBL4-F1
#
_entry.id   AF-A0A1Y5SBL4-F1
#
_cell.length_a   1.000
_cell.length_b   1.000
_cell.length_c   1.000
_cell.angle_alpha   90.00
_cell.angle_beta   90.00
_cell.angle_gamma   90.00
#
_symmetry.space_group_name_H-M   'P 1'
#
loop_
_entity.id
_entity.type
_entity.pdbx_description
1 polymer ?
#
loop_
_entity_poly.entity_id
_entity_poly.type
_entity_poly.pdbx_seq_one_letter_code
_entity_poly.pdbx_strand_id
1 'polypeptide(L)'
;MSLDRSFNEKAEMWSQDRAALALGMNCSHFRKKKKQLQEEGFPEVDHITKRYVAADVRAWIARRRKVRDPEAPPRQTISGTIETVPNISGAINYDSL
;
A
#
# COMPACT_ATOMS: atom_id res chain seq x y z
N MET A 1 24.22 15.43 -20.13
CA MET A 1 23.40 16.05 -19.06
C MET A 1 23.36 15.08 -17.88
N SER A 2 24.08 15.39 -16.81
CA SER A 2 24.06 14.60 -15.58
C SER A 2 22.68 14.75 -14.92
N LEU A 3 21.97 13.63 -14.70
CA LEU A 3 20.80 13.61 -13.84
C LEU A 3 21.22 14.15 -12.47
N ASP A 4 20.76 15.35 -12.15
CA ASP A 4 20.88 15.95 -10.83
C ASP A 4 20.22 15.02 -9.81
N ARG A 5 21.04 14.27 -9.07
CA ARG A 5 20.57 13.31 -8.05
C ARG A 5 20.20 14.01 -6.73
N SER A 6 20.18 15.34 -6.70
CA SER A 6 19.85 16.12 -5.49
C SER A 6 18.41 15.88 -5.01
N PHE A 7 17.53 15.40 -5.89
CA PHE A 7 16.18 14.94 -5.54
C PHE A 7 16.14 13.42 -5.33
N ASN A 8 16.99 12.88 -4.46
CA ASN A 8 16.86 11.49 -4.05
C ASN A 8 15.62 11.36 -3.15
N GLU A 9 14.57 10.69 -3.63
CA GLU A 9 13.33 10.46 -2.87
C GLU A 9 13.60 9.79 -1.49
N LYS A 10 14.71 9.05 -1.38
CA LYS A 10 15.16 8.42 -0.13
C LYS A 10 15.75 9.41 0.89
N ALA A 11 16.17 10.60 0.44
CA ALA A 11 16.66 11.68 1.30
C ALA A 11 15.55 12.63 1.78
N GLU A 12 14.28 12.34 1.46
CA GLU A 12 13.16 13.13 1.96
C GLU A 12 13.09 13.02 3.49
N MET A 13 13.17 14.17 4.17
CA MET A 13 13.10 14.28 5.63
C MET A 13 11.77 14.90 6.04
N TRP A 14 11.02 14.21 6.90
CA TRP A 14 9.70 14.64 7.37
C TRP A 14 9.76 15.31 8.74
N SER A 15 8.95 16.37 8.89
CA SER A 15 8.62 16.93 10.20
C SER A 15 7.72 15.98 10.98
N GLN A 16 7.58 16.22 12.29
CA GLN A 16 6.63 15.47 13.13
C GLN A 16 5.20 15.56 12.59
N ASP A 17 4.81 16.73 12.08
CA ASP A 17 3.45 16.94 11.59
C ASP A 17 3.18 16.10 10.34
N ARG A 18 4.15 16.04 9.42
CA ARG A 18 4.04 15.22 8.21
C ARG A 18 4.05 13.72 8.53
N ALA A 19 4.85 13.30 9.51
CA ALA A 19 4.82 11.92 10.00
C ALA A 19 3.47 11.58 10.67
N ALA A 20 2.90 12.49 11.45
CA ALA A 20 1.59 12.32 12.08
C ALA A 20 0.46 12.20 11.04
N LEU A 21 0.48 13.07 10.02
CA LEU A 21 -0.46 13.02 8.90
C LEU A 21 -0.35 11.70 8.12
N ALA A 22 0.86 11.20 7.88
CA ALA A 22 1.06 9.91 7.22
C ALA A 22 0.48 8.72 8.01
N LEU A 23 0.41 8.85 9.34
CA LEU A 23 -0.22 7.88 10.25
C LEU A 23 -1.73 8.12 10.43
N GLY A 24 -2.30 9.15 9.80
CA GLY A 24 -3.71 9.50 9.92
C GLY A 24 -4.10 10.05 11.30
N MET A 25 -3.16 10.67 12.03
CA MET A 25 -3.42 11.21 13.36
C MET A 25 -2.96 12.66 13.49
N ASN A 26 -3.56 13.38 14.45
CA ASN A 26 -3.14 14.74 14.77
C ASN A 26 -1.79 14.75 15.54
N CYS A 27 -1.00 15.81 15.36
CA CYS A 27 0.33 15.97 15.94
C CYS A 27 0.36 15.85 17.47
N SER A 28 -0.64 16.41 18.15
CA SER A 28 -0.77 16.29 19.62
C SER A 28 -0.95 14.83 20.07
N HIS A 29 -1.70 14.05 19.30
CA HIS A 29 -1.90 12.62 19.57
C HIS A 29 -0.62 11.83 19.25
N PHE A 30 0.04 12.16 18.14
CA PHE A 30 1.32 11.57 17.76
C PHE A 30 2.39 11.79 18.84
N ARG A 31 2.51 13.00 19.41
CA ARG A 31 3.47 13.28 20.49
C ARG A 31 3.22 12.43 21.74
N LYS A 32 1.96 12.24 22.14
CA LYS A 32 1.60 11.39 23.29
C LYS A 32 1.93 9.92 23.03
N LYS A 33 1.66 9.44 21.82
CA LYS A 33 1.93 8.05 21.43
C LYS A 33 3.35 7.80 20.95
N LYS A 34 4.17 8.83 20.79
CA LYS A 34 5.53 8.71 20.24
C LYS A 34 6.34 7.64 20.95
N LYS A 35 6.33 7.65 22.28
CA LYS A 35 7.09 6.68 23.09
C LYS A 35 6.63 5.24 22.81
N GLN A 36 5.31 5.02 22.84
CA GLN A 36 4.72 3.72 22.51
C GLN A 36 5.05 3.28 21.07
N LEU A 37 5.01 4.20 20.11
CA LEU A 37 5.35 3.91 18.73
C LEU A 37 6.83 3.51 18.59
N GLN A 38 7.74 4.16 19.31
CA GLN A 38 9.16 3.79 19.33
C GLN A 38 9.38 2.38 19.90
N GLU A 39 8.64 2.02 20.96
CA GLU A 39 8.64 0.65 21.50
C GLU A 39 8.09 -0.38 20.48
N GLU A 40 7.11 0.02 19.65
CA GLU A 40 6.61 -0.76 18.50
C GLU A 40 7.57 -0.76 17.28
N GLY A 41 8.77 -0.18 17.40
CA GLY A 41 9.78 -0.13 16.34
C GLY A 41 9.58 0.97 15.31
N PHE A 42 8.83 2.04 15.65
CA PHE A 42 8.76 3.25 14.83
C PHE A 42 10.12 3.96 14.82
N PRO A 43 10.58 4.48 13.67
CA PRO A 43 11.88 5.12 13.55
C PRO A 43 12.06 6.30 14.49
N GLU A 44 13.26 6.43 15.05
CA GLU A 44 13.62 7.57 15.87
C GLU A 44 13.85 8.83 15.03
N VAL A 45 13.81 9.98 15.70
CA VAL A 45 14.13 11.26 15.08
C VAL A 45 15.64 11.34 14.92
N ASP A 46 16.13 11.75 13.76
CA ASP A 46 17.55 12.03 13.58
C ASP A 46 18.00 13.16 14.52
N HIS A 47 19.06 12.91 15.28
CA HIS A 47 19.55 13.83 16.30
C HIS A 47 20.11 15.13 15.70
N ILE A 48 20.58 15.09 14.46
CA ILE A 48 21.19 16.24 13.78
C ILE A 48 20.09 17.11 13.16
N THR A 49 19.23 16.52 12.32
CA THR A 49 18.21 17.29 11.59
C THR A 49 16.90 17.50 12.36
N LYS A 50 16.72 16.79 13.49
CA LYS A 50 15.46 16.74 14.26
C LYS A 50 14.25 16.33 13.42
N ARG A 51 14.48 15.56 12.34
CA ARG A 51 13.46 15.07 11.41
C ARG A 51 13.45 13.55 11.34
N TYR A 52 12.39 13.01 10.75
CA TYR A 52 12.31 11.59 10.43
C TYR A 52 12.75 11.35 8.99
N VAL A 53 13.46 10.24 8.75
CA VAL A 53 13.72 9.77 7.41
C VAL A 53 12.41 9.23 6.82
N ALA A 54 11.91 9.85 5.74
CA ALA A 54 10.62 9.47 5.16
C ALA A 54 10.61 8.00 4.71
N ALA A 55 11.73 7.50 4.20
CA ALA A 55 11.87 6.10 3.78
C ALA A 55 11.58 5.12 4.92
N ASP A 56 12.09 5.38 6.12
CA ASP A 56 11.90 4.50 7.29
C ASP A 56 10.45 4.54 7.79
N VAL A 57 9.85 5.73 7.82
CA VAL A 57 8.44 5.90 8.20
C VAL A 57 7.54 5.16 7.21
N ARG A 58 7.76 5.33 5.90
CA ARG A 58 7.02 4.61 4.85
C ARG A 58 7.21 3.09 4.97
N ALA A 59 8.44 2.62 5.22
CA ALA A 59 8.73 1.20 5.40
C ALA A 59 8.04 0.62 6.64
N TRP A 60 7.99 1.36 7.75
CA TRP A 60 7.26 0.94 8.95
C TRP A 60 5.74 0.86 8.71
N ILE A 61 5.15 1.86 8.03
CA ILE A 61 3.72 1.83 7.66
C ILE A 61 3.42 0.64 6.74
N ALA A 62 4.27 0.41 5.74
CA ALA A 62 4.11 -0.70 4.80
C ALA A 62 4.19 -2.07 5.50
N ARG A 63 5.10 -2.25 6.46
CA ARG A 63 5.20 -3.45 7.29
C ARG A 63 3.89 -3.71 8.04
N ARG A 64 3.29 -2.68 8.67
CA ARG A 64 2.02 -2.83 9.39
C ARG A 64 0.83 -3.16 8.47
N ARG A 65 0.81 -2.63 7.25
CA ARG A 65 -0.24 -2.96 6.27
C ARG A 65 -0.19 -4.42 5.83
N LYS A 66 1.01 -4.99 5.67
CA LYS A 66 1.19 -6.39 5.26
C LYS A 66 0.74 -7.40 6.32
N VAL A 67 0.83 -7.07 7.60
CA VAL A 67 0.40 -7.97 8.69
C VAL A 67 -1.14 -8.05 8.80
N ARG A 68 -1.86 -7.12 8.16
CA ARG A 68 -3.34 -7.07 8.18
C ARG A 68 -3.95 -7.72 6.93
N ASP A 69 -3.44 -8.88 6.53
CA ASP A 69 -4.13 -9.76 5.59
C ASP A 69 -4.36 -11.10 6.31
N PRO A 70 -5.49 -11.28 7.02
CA PRO A 70 -5.94 -12.62 7.36
C PRO A 70 -6.36 -13.28 6.04
N GLU A 71 -5.44 -14.04 5.47
CA GLU A 71 -5.68 -15.14 4.52
C GLU A 71 -7.00 -15.00 3.73
N ALA A 72 -6.98 -14.27 2.62
CA ALA A 72 -8.01 -14.45 1.61
C ALA A 72 -7.96 -15.94 1.20
N PRO A 73 -9.05 -16.72 1.35
CA PRO A 73 -9.03 -18.13 0.97
C PRO A 73 -8.65 -18.25 -0.51
N PRO A 74 -7.87 -19.29 -0.90
CA PRO A 74 -7.37 -19.42 -2.25
C PRO A 74 -8.53 -19.36 -3.23
N ARG A 75 -8.52 -18.34 -4.10
CA ARG A 75 -9.43 -18.21 -5.23
C ARG A 75 -9.25 -19.46 -6.08
N GLN A 76 -10.23 -20.36 -6.05
CA GLN A 76 -10.22 -21.56 -6.88
C GLN A 76 -10.06 -21.12 -8.34
N THR A 77 -8.91 -21.46 -8.93
CA THR A 77 -8.69 -21.37 -10.37
C THR A 77 -9.56 -22.44 -11.00
N ILE A 78 -10.75 -22.06 -11.46
CA ILE A 78 -11.50 -22.87 -12.41
C ILE A 78 -10.66 -22.90 -13.68
N SER A 79 -9.85 -23.96 -13.81
CA SER A 79 -9.16 -24.32 -15.04
C SER A 79 -10.22 -24.84 -16.00
N GLY A 80 -10.96 -23.92 -16.61
CA GLY A 80 -11.95 -24.24 -17.64
C GLY A 80 -11.23 -24.67 -18.91
N THR A 81 -11.08 -25.97 -19.11
CA THR A 81 -10.98 -26.56 -20.44
C THR A 81 -12.19 -26.08 -21.22
N ILE A 82 -11.99 -25.17 -22.17
CA ILE A 82 -13.05 -24.74 -23.08
C ILE A 82 -13.26 -25.92 -24.04
N GLU A 83 -14.13 -26.85 -23.68
CA GLU A 83 -14.61 -27.83 -24.64
C GLU A 83 -15.36 -27.07 -25.74
N THR A 84 -14.79 -27.13 -26.94
CA THR A 84 -15.39 -26.60 -28.16
C THR A 84 -16.66 -27.40 -28.42
N VAL A 85 -17.83 -26.81 -28.15
CA VAL A 85 -19.11 -27.39 -28.56
C VAL A 85 -19.27 -27.14 -30.06
N PRO A 86 -19.41 -28.18 -30.91
CA PRO A 86 -19.66 -27.96 -32.32
C PRO A 86 -21.09 -27.44 -32.56
N ASN A 87 -21.12 -26.34 -33.32
CA ASN A 87 -22.22 -25.76 -34.09
C ASN A 87 -23.41 -26.70 -34.36
N ILE A 88 -24.57 -26.38 -33.77
CA ILE A 88 -25.86 -26.88 -34.27
C ILE A 88 -26.54 -25.71 -34.98
N SER A 89 -26.35 -25.68 -36.30
CA SER A 89 -27.18 -24.91 -37.21
C SER A 89 -28.62 -25.42 -37.12
N GLY A 90 -29.56 -24.55 -36.78
CA GLY A 90 -30.98 -24.89 -36.69
C GLY A 90 -31.83 -23.64 -36.87
N ALA A 91 -32.33 -23.46 -38.09
CA ALA A 91 -33.22 -22.39 -38.50
C ALA A 91 -34.48 -22.32 -37.65
N ILE A 92 -34.92 -21.11 -37.31
CA ILE A 92 -36.34 -20.83 -37.07
C ILE A 92 -36.67 -19.45 -37.65
N ASN A 93 -37.56 -19.49 -38.63
CA ASN A 93 -38.04 -18.38 -39.44
C ASN A 93 -38.85 -17.39 -38.61
N TYR A 94 -38.73 -16.09 -38.91
CA TYR A 94 -39.70 -15.09 -38.49
C TYR A 94 -40.86 -15.11 -39.48
N ASP A 95 -41.92 -15.85 -39.15
CA ASP A 95 -43.24 -15.66 -39.75
C ASP A 95 -44.14 -14.88 -38.78
N SER A 96 -44.73 -13.85 -39.36
CA SER A 96 -45.79 -12.92 -38.96
C SER A 96 -46.60 -13.18 -37.69
N LEU A 97 -46.82 -12.11 -36.91
CA LEU A 97 -48.14 -11.52 -36.59
C LEU A 97 -47.98 -10.08 -36.08
#